data_AF-A0A428U5C9-F1
#
_entry.id   AF-A0A428U5C9-F1
#
_cell.length_a   1.000
_cell.length_b   1.000
_cell.length_c   1.000
_cell.angle_alpha   90.00
_cell.angle_beta   90.00
_cell.angle_gamma   90.00
#
_symmetry.space_group_name_H-M   'P 1'
#
loop_
_entity.id
_entity.type
_entity.pdbx_description
1 polymer ?
#
loop_
_entity_poly.entity_id
_entity_poly.type
_entity_poly.pdbx_seq_one_letter_code
_entity_poly.pdbx_strand_id
1 'polypeptide(L)'
;MSKADLETPLDLSSLAGKGVLITGGASGLGAAMVKAFAKAGSYVTIADLQQELGEKYAAELTAEGYNVQFVHTDVTSWASQVKAFEIARLFCPTRTIDVVIPSAAVFSETFLDLTTPATGGQLPEPSTTVFDVNITGTYYTAKLAAHYFRPTPDF
;
A
#
# COMPACT_ATOMS: atom_id res chain seq x y z
N MET A 1 0.82 28.60 -11.54
CA MET A 1 1.45 27.35 -11.07
C MET A 1 2.69 27.14 -11.93
N SER A 2 3.90 27.17 -11.36
CA SER A 2 5.10 26.81 -12.13
C SER A 2 5.06 25.32 -12.46
N LYS A 3 5.64 24.92 -13.59
CA LYS A 3 5.84 23.50 -13.89
C LYS A 3 6.66 22.86 -12.77
N ALA A 4 6.36 21.61 -12.42
CA ALA A 4 7.22 20.84 -11.52
C ALA A 4 8.60 20.75 -12.15
N ASP A 5 9.63 21.16 -11.40
CA ASP A 5 11.03 20.99 -11.78
C ASP A 5 11.41 19.52 -11.58
N LEU A 6 11.80 18.85 -12.66
CA LEU A 6 12.21 17.45 -12.67
C LEU A 6 13.73 17.30 -12.80
N GLU A 7 14.48 18.40 -12.93
CA GLU A 7 15.94 18.37 -13.09
C GLU A 7 16.68 18.47 -11.75
N THR A 8 16.09 19.18 -10.79
CA THR A 8 16.64 19.24 -9.43
C THR A 8 16.53 17.86 -8.74
N PRO A 9 17.64 17.27 -8.26
CA PRO A 9 17.58 16.01 -7.52
C PRO A 9 16.67 16.13 -6.30
N LEU A 10 15.80 15.13 -6.10
CA LEU A 10 14.92 15.07 -4.93
C LEU A 10 15.74 14.94 -3.65
N ASP A 11 15.57 15.88 -2.72
CA ASP A 11 16.05 15.72 -1.36
C ASP A 11 15.12 14.76 -0.59
N LEU A 12 15.62 13.55 -0.31
CA LEU A 12 14.89 12.52 0.41
C LEU A 12 15.24 12.49 1.91
N SER A 13 16.09 13.39 2.40
CA SER A 13 16.55 13.40 3.79
C SER A 13 15.40 13.55 4.79
N SER A 14 14.32 14.24 4.40
CA SER A 14 13.11 14.41 5.23
C SER A 14 12.31 13.12 5.45
N LEU A 15 12.61 12.06 4.69
CA LEU A 15 11.94 10.76 4.80
C LEU A 15 12.64 9.83 5.81
N ALA A 16 13.85 10.15 6.24
CA ALA A 16 14.58 9.35 7.21
C ALA A 16 13.81 9.28 8.55
N GLY A 17 13.68 8.07 9.10
CA GLY A 17 12.97 7.83 10.36
C GLY A 17 11.44 7.93 10.29
N LYS A 18 10.85 8.17 9.11
CA LYS A 18 9.40 8.25 8.92
C LYS A 18 8.73 6.87 8.89
N GLY A 19 7.54 6.77 9.46
CA GLY A 19 6.71 5.56 9.35
C GLY A 19 5.94 5.57 8.03
N VAL A 20 6.11 4.53 7.21
CA VAL A 20 5.52 4.41 5.87
C VAL A 20 4.73 3.12 5.77
N LEU A 21 3.47 3.19 5.33
CA LEU A 21 2.65 2.01 5.01
C LEU A 21 2.31 2.03 3.52
N ILE A 22 2.57 0.93 2.83
CA ILE A 22 2.27 0.79 1.40
C ILE A 22 1.43 -0.47 1.23
N THR A 23 0.16 -0.30 0.83
CA THR A 23 -0.67 -1.44 0.42
C THR A 23 -0.27 -1.87 -0.98
N GLY A 24 -0.28 -3.16 -1.30
CA GLY A 24 0.19 -3.65 -2.60
C GLY A 24 1.72 -3.53 -2.75
N GLY A 25 2.45 -3.49 -1.64
CA GLY A 25 3.88 -3.21 -1.61
C GLY A 25 4.78 -4.39 -1.98
N ALA A 26 4.25 -5.60 -2.20
CA ALA A 26 5.06 -6.77 -2.47
C ALA A 26 5.51 -6.88 -3.94
N SER A 27 4.88 -6.14 -4.87
CA SER A 27 5.17 -6.23 -6.30
C SER A 27 5.01 -4.91 -7.06
N GLY A 28 5.43 -4.89 -8.32
CA GLY A 28 5.20 -3.78 -9.25
C GLY A 28 5.68 -2.42 -8.73
N LEU A 29 4.84 -1.39 -8.89
CA LEU A 29 5.12 -0.04 -8.41
C LEU A 29 5.21 0.04 -6.89
N GLY A 30 4.40 -0.73 -6.17
CA GLY A 30 4.42 -0.79 -4.71
C GLY A 30 5.78 -1.23 -4.19
N ALA A 31 6.35 -2.30 -4.75
CA ALA A 31 7.68 -2.77 -4.40
C ALA A 31 8.77 -1.73 -4.71
N ALA A 32 8.70 -1.07 -5.87
CA ALA A 32 9.64 -0.01 -6.22
C ALA A 32 9.60 1.15 -5.20
N MET A 33 8.41 1.56 -4.77
CA MET A 33 8.23 2.58 -3.74
C MET A 33 8.75 2.11 -2.37
N VAL A 34 8.47 0.87 -1.96
CA VAL A 34 9.02 0.26 -0.74
C VAL A 34 10.54 0.37 -0.72
N LYS A 35 11.22 -0.01 -1.82
CA LYS A 35 12.68 0.10 -1.93
C LYS A 35 13.16 1.55 -1.80
N ALA A 36 12.47 2.49 -2.43
CA ALA A 36 12.84 3.90 -2.42
C ALA A 36 12.74 4.50 -1.01
N PHE A 37 11.64 4.28 -0.29
CA PHE A 37 11.47 4.73 1.09
C PHE A 37 12.45 4.04 2.05
N ALA A 38 12.68 2.74 1.87
CA ALA A 38 13.65 1.99 2.67
C ALA A 38 15.06 2.57 2.52
N LYS A 39 15.50 2.84 1.28
CA LYS A 39 16.79 3.50 0.99
C LYS A 39 16.90 4.92 1.52
N ALA A 40 15.77 5.63 1.64
CA ALA A 40 15.71 6.94 2.27
C ALA A 40 15.75 6.90 3.81
N GLY A 41 15.84 5.70 4.42
CA GLY A 41 15.93 5.51 5.86
C GLY A 41 14.58 5.50 6.59
N SER A 42 13.47 5.33 5.86
CA SER A 42 12.14 5.19 6.46
C SER A 42 11.94 3.80 7.08
N TYR A 43 10.96 3.70 7.98
CA TYR A 43 10.43 2.45 8.53
C TYR A 43 9.23 2.02 7.69
N VAL A 44 9.42 1.08 6.77
CA VAL A 44 8.43 0.72 5.75
C VAL A 44 7.69 -0.55 6.15
N THR A 45 6.37 -0.50 6.15
CA THR A 45 5.49 -1.66 6.27
C THR A 45 4.90 -1.99 4.90
N ILE A 46 5.22 -3.19 4.41
CA ILE A 46 4.59 -3.79 3.23
C ILE A 46 3.28 -4.43 3.68
N ALA A 47 2.15 -3.86 3.26
CA ALA A 47 0.84 -4.44 3.46
C ALA A 47 0.37 -5.09 2.15
N ASP A 48 0.33 -6.41 2.08
CA ASP A 48 -0.02 -7.10 0.83
C ASP A 48 -0.73 -8.42 1.09
N LEU A 49 -1.51 -8.88 0.13
CA LEU A 49 -2.19 -10.18 0.18
C LEU A 49 -1.19 -11.33 -0.10
N GLN A 50 -0.16 -11.09 -0.92
CA GLN A 50 0.81 -12.11 -1.32
C GLN A 50 1.85 -12.36 -0.22
N GLN A 51 1.53 -13.27 0.71
CA GLN A 51 2.34 -13.53 1.91
C GLN A 51 3.79 -13.90 1.60
N GLU A 52 4.02 -14.98 0.85
CA GLU A 52 5.37 -15.48 0.59
C GLU A 52 6.24 -14.45 -0.15
N LEU A 53 5.65 -13.73 -1.12
CA LEU A 53 6.33 -12.70 -1.88
C LEU A 53 6.73 -11.52 -1.00
N GLY A 54 5.78 -11.04 -0.17
CA GLY A 54 6.00 -9.92 0.72
C GLY A 54 7.01 -10.21 1.84
N GLU A 55 6.93 -11.39 2.46
CA GLU A 55 7.88 -11.84 3.48
C GLU A 55 9.31 -11.95 2.91
N LYS A 56 9.44 -12.58 1.74
CA LYS A 56 10.73 -12.66 1.03
C LYS A 56 11.30 -11.27 0.76
N TYR A 57 10.47 -10.36 0.25
CA TYR A 57 10.95 -9.03 -0.11
C TYR A 57 11.36 -8.19 1.11
N ALA A 58 10.60 -8.26 2.20
CA ALA A 58 10.98 -7.64 3.48
C ALA A 58 12.32 -8.20 4.00
N ALA A 59 12.51 -9.52 3.93
CA ALA A 59 13.73 -10.17 4.37
C ALA A 59 14.96 -9.73 3.55
N GLU A 60 14.83 -9.65 2.22
CA GLU A 60 15.89 -9.15 1.33
C GLU A 60 16.32 -7.72 1.70
N LEU A 61 15.36 -6.81 1.87
CA LEU A 61 15.66 -5.42 2.24
C LEU A 61 16.21 -5.28 3.67
N THR A 62 15.75 -6.12 4.60
CA THR A 62 16.29 -6.15 5.96
C THR A 62 17.72 -6.67 5.99
N ALA A 63 18.06 -7.66 5.15
CA ALA A 63 19.43 -8.15 5.00
C ALA A 63 20.38 -7.10 4.38
N GLU A 64 19.86 -6.17 3.59
CA GLU A 64 20.58 -4.98 3.12
C GLU A 64 20.73 -3.88 4.19
N GLY A 65 20.15 -4.06 5.39
CA GLY A 65 20.25 -3.13 6.52
C GLY A 65 19.15 -2.06 6.58
N TYR A 66 18.07 -2.19 5.80
CA TYR A 66 16.94 -1.27 5.86
C TYR A 66 15.87 -1.69 6.86
N ASN A 67 15.02 -0.74 7.26
CA ASN A 67 13.92 -0.99 8.20
C ASN A 67 12.63 -1.35 7.44
N VAL A 68 12.42 -2.63 7.14
CA VAL A 68 11.24 -3.10 6.40
C VAL A 68 10.59 -4.28 7.12
N GLN A 69 9.26 -4.29 7.19
CA GLN A 69 8.48 -5.44 7.66
C GLN A 69 7.34 -5.75 6.68
N PHE A 70 6.84 -6.99 6.76
CA PHE A 70 5.67 -7.43 6.02
C PHE A 70 4.48 -7.67 6.95
N VAL A 71 3.28 -7.31 6.50
CA VAL A 71 2.01 -7.63 7.15
C VAL A 71 1.02 -8.14 6.10
N HIS A 72 0.58 -9.38 6.24
CA HIS A 72 -0.47 -9.94 5.39
C HIS A 72 -1.76 -9.13 5.55
N THR A 73 -2.19 -8.51 4.45
CA THR A 73 -3.30 -7.54 4.45
C THR A 73 -4.19 -7.75 3.24
N ASP A 74 -5.46 -8.05 3.50
CA ASP A 74 -6.54 -7.98 2.52
C ASP A 74 -7.17 -6.60 2.58
N VAL A 75 -6.97 -5.79 1.54
CA VAL A 75 -7.49 -4.42 1.49
C VAL A 75 -9.02 -4.36 1.40
N THR A 76 -9.69 -5.45 1.01
CA THR A 76 -11.17 -5.49 1.00
C THR A 76 -11.73 -5.65 2.42
N SER A 77 -10.90 -6.06 3.39
CA SER A 77 -11.28 -6.26 4.79
C SER A 77 -10.87 -5.08 5.67
N TRP A 78 -11.86 -4.37 6.22
CA TRP A 78 -11.64 -3.27 7.16
C TRP A 78 -10.77 -3.69 8.36
N ALA A 79 -11.09 -4.83 8.98
CA ALA A 79 -10.36 -5.34 10.13
C ALA A 79 -8.90 -5.70 9.80
N SER A 80 -8.67 -6.24 8.59
CA SER A 80 -7.32 -6.55 8.11
C SER A 80 -6.49 -5.27 7.98
N GLN A 81 -7.05 -4.22 7.38
CA GLN A 81 -6.36 -2.93 7.26
C GLN A 81 -6.12 -2.27 8.63
N VAL A 82 -7.09 -2.26 9.54
CA VAL A 82 -6.89 -1.73 10.91
C VAL A 82 -5.67 -2.38 11.57
N LYS A 83 -5.58 -3.71 11.50
CA LYS A 83 -4.43 -4.45 12.04
C LYS A 83 -3.12 -4.04 11.38
N ALA A 84 -3.09 -3.88 10.06
CA ALA A 84 -1.90 -3.44 9.33
C ALA A 84 -1.43 -2.03 9.77
N PHE A 85 -2.37 -1.10 9.96
CA PHE A 85 -2.08 0.25 10.46
C PHE A 85 -1.56 0.22 11.90
N GLU A 86 -2.15 -0.57 12.79
CA GLU A 86 -1.66 -0.71 14.17
C GLU A 86 -0.22 -1.24 14.21
N ILE A 87 0.06 -2.29 13.44
CA ILE A 87 1.40 -2.89 13.37
C ILE A 87 2.41 -1.92 12.74
N ALA A 88 2.05 -1.23 11.66
CA ALA A 88 2.92 -0.24 11.01
C ALA A 88 3.27 0.92 11.95
N ARG A 89 2.26 1.42 12.70
CA ARG A 89 2.47 2.45 13.71
C ARG A 89 3.46 1.99 14.77
N LEU A 90 3.36 0.74 15.23
CA LEU A 90 4.24 0.21 16.29
C LEU A 90 5.66 -0.06 15.82
N PHE A 91 5.87 -0.30 14.53
CA PHE A 91 7.18 -0.60 13.94
C PHE A 91 8.09 0.62 13.87
N CYS A 92 7.53 1.80 13.62
CA CYS A 92 8.30 3.04 13.62
C CYS A 92 8.64 3.47 15.07
N PRO A 93 9.90 3.82 15.39
CA PRO A 93 10.30 4.22 16.75
C PRO A 93 9.51 5.42 17.32
N THR A 94 9.09 6.34 16.45
CA THR A 94 8.26 7.50 16.82
C THR A 94 6.81 7.15 17.08
N ARG A 95 6.42 5.90 16.80
CA ARG A 95 5.06 5.36 16.89
C ARG A 95 4.03 6.11 16.05
N THR A 96 4.46 6.58 14.88
CA THR A 96 3.66 7.34 13.91
C THR A 96 3.56 6.64 12.58
N ILE A 97 2.54 7.01 11.81
CA ILE A 97 2.50 6.82 10.36
C ILE A 97 2.53 8.21 9.75
N ASP A 98 3.50 8.46 8.89
CA ASP A 98 3.75 9.75 8.26
C ASP A 98 3.38 9.72 6.77
N VAL A 99 3.48 8.55 6.12
CA VAL A 99 3.15 8.36 4.71
C VAL A 99 2.33 7.08 4.54
N VAL A 100 1.25 7.17 3.77
CA VAL A 100 0.44 6.02 3.35
C VAL A 100 0.29 6.07 1.84
N ILE A 101 0.53 4.93 1.18
CA ILE A 101 0.36 4.80 -0.27
C ILE A 101 -0.61 3.65 -0.56
N PRO A 102 -1.85 3.95 -1.00
CA PRO A 102 -2.83 2.94 -1.39
C PRO A 102 -2.51 2.38 -2.78
N SER A 103 -1.45 1.58 -2.90
CA SER A 103 -0.98 1.03 -4.19
C SER A 103 -1.57 -0.34 -4.54
N ALA A 104 -2.40 -0.95 -3.69
CA ALA A 104 -3.01 -2.24 -3.98
C ALA A 104 -4.03 -2.08 -5.10
N ALA A 105 -3.87 -2.86 -6.16
CA ALA A 105 -4.79 -2.86 -7.29
C ALA A 105 -4.79 -4.20 -8.00
N VAL A 106 -5.94 -4.57 -8.54
CA VAL A 106 -6.09 -5.67 -9.49
C VAL A 106 -6.70 -5.16 -10.78
N PHE A 107 -6.35 -5.80 -11.88
CA PHE A 107 -7.00 -5.61 -13.16
C PHE A 107 -7.89 -6.81 -13.43
N SER A 108 -9.10 -6.57 -13.92
CA SER A 108 -9.97 -7.61 -14.46
C SER A 108 -10.46 -7.18 -15.83
N GLU A 109 -10.50 -8.12 -16.76
CA GLU A 109 -11.08 -7.92 -18.09
C GLU A 109 -12.61 -7.87 -18.05
N THR A 110 -13.24 -8.17 -16.91
CA THR A 110 -14.72 -8.30 -16.79
C THR A 110 -15.53 -7.09 -17.23
N PHE A 111 -14.99 -5.87 -17.20
CA PHE A 111 -15.73 -4.70 -17.69
C PHE A 111 -15.90 -4.69 -19.21
N LEU A 112 -14.96 -5.28 -19.96
CA LEU A 112 -14.98 -5.37 -21.43
C LEU A 112 -15.16 -6.80 -21.94
N ASP A 113 -15.31 -7.77 -21.04
CA ASP A 113 -15.55 -9.15 -21.41
C ASP A 113 -16.98 -9.31 -21.96
N LEU A 114 -17.07 -9.12 -23.27
CA LEU A 114 -18.26 -9.40 -24.08
C LEU A 114 -18.34 -10.87 -24.51
N THR A 115 -17.39 -11.70 -24.08
CA THR A 115 -17.19 -13.07 -24.57
C THR A 115 -17.70 -14.12 -23.59
N THR A 116 -17.98 -13.75 -22.34
CA THR A 116 -18.60 -14.66 -21.36
C THR A 116 -19.96 -15.15 -21.89
N PRO A 117 -20.12 -16.46 -22.18
CA PRO A 117 -21.36 -17.00 -22.72
C PRO A 117 -22.47 -17.04 -21.67
N ALA A 118 -23.70 -16.74 -22.09
CA ALA A 118 -24.87 -16.96 -21.25
C ALA A 118 -25.05 -18.46 -20.98
N THR A 119 -25.06 -18.87 -19.71
CA THR A 119 -25.28 -20.26 -19.32
C THR A 119 -26.77 -20.44 -19.02
N GLY A 120 -27.43 -21.36 -19.73
CA GLY A 120 -28.89 -21.57 -19.58
C GLY A 120 -29.75 -20.37 -20.02
N GLY A 121 -29.21 -19.49 -20.88
CA GLY A 121 -29.90 -18.28 -21.34
C GLY A 121 -29.81 -17.09 -20.37
N GLN A 122 -29.10 -17.23 -19.24
CA GLN A 122 -28.88 -16.17 -18.29
C GLN A 122 -27.41 -15.70 -18.33
N LEU A 123 -27.21 -14.38 -18.28
CA LEU A 123 -25.88 -13.80 -18.13
C LEU A 123 -25.42 -13.98 -16.67
N PRO A 124 -24.17 -14.43 -16.45
CA PRO A 124 -23.61 -14.51 -15.11
C PRO A 124 -23.41 -13.11 -14.52
N GLU A 125 -23.49 -13.01 -13.19
CA GLU A 125 -23.15 -11.78 -12.48
C GLU A 125 -21.64 -11.49 -12.68
N PRO A 126 -21.27 -10.23 -13.03
CA PRO A 126 -19.87 -9.87 -13.17
C PRO A 126 -19.19 -9.83 -11.79
N SER A 127 -17.91 -10.16 -11.75
CA SER A 127 -17.10 -10.00 -10.54
C SER A 127 -16.98 -8.51 -10.15
N THR A 128 -17.17 -8.22 -8.87
CA THR A 128 -16.97 -6.90 -8.26
C THR A 128 -15.57 -6.67 -7.73
N THR A 129 -14.67 -7.66 -7.82
CA THR A 129 -13.35 -7.65 -7.15
C THR A 129 -12.52 -6.41 -7.48
N VAL A 130 -12.58 -5.90 -8.72
CA VAL A 130 -11.88 -4.66 -9.10
C VAL A 130 -12.39 -3.46 -8.31
N PHE A 131 -13.69 -3.34 -8.09
CA PHE A 131 -14.27 -2.27 -7.29
C PHE A 131 -13.94 -2.47 -5.81
N ASP A 132 -14.03 -3.69 -5.32
CA ASP A 132 -13.76 -4.02 -3.92
C ASP A 132 -12.30 -3.70 -3.55
N VAL A 133 -11.34 -4.05 -4.41
CA VAL A 133 -9.91 -3.78 -4.18
C VAL A 133 -9.55 -2.33 -4.50
N ASN A 134 -9.83 -1.86 -5.72
CA ASN A 134 -9.27 -0.61 -6.22
C ASN A 134 -10.03 0.62 -5.71
N ILE A 135 -11.31 0.49 -5.37
CA ILE A 135 -12.15 1.60 -4.90
C ILE A 135 -12.40 1.48 -3.40
N THR A 136 -13.09 0.42 -2.96
CA THR A 136 -13.45 0.25 -1.55
C THR A 136 -12.21 0.09 -0.68
N GLY A 137 -11.26 -0.75 -1.11
CA GLY A 137 -9.98 -0.94 -0.42
C GLY A 137 -9.18 0.35 -0.28
N THR A 138 -9.04 1.11 -1.37
CA THR A 138 -8.40 2.44 -1.36
C THR A 138 -9.09 3.42 -0.42
N TYR A 139 -10.44 3.45 -0.42
CA TYR A 139 -11.21 4.30 0.48
C TYR A 139 -10.95 3.96 1.95
N TYR A 140 -10.93 2.67 2.30
CA TYR A 140 -10.59 2.21 3.64
C TYR A 140 -9.18 2.64 4.04
N THR A 141 -8.20 2.46 3.15
CA THR A 141 -6.81 2.89 3.39
C THR A 141 -6.73 4.39 3.66
N ALA A 142 -7.40 5.22 2.84
CA ALA A 142 -7.42 6.66 3.03
C ALA A 142 -8.12 7.08 4.32
N LYS A 143 -9.22 6.42 4.69
CA LYS A 143 -9.94 6.69 5.94
C LYS A 143 -9.09 6.37 7.16
N LEU A 144 -8.37 5.25 7.13
CA LEU A 144 -7.44 4.86 8.20
C LEU A 144 -6.24 5.79 8.24
N ALA A 145 -5.69 6.18 7.10
CA ALA A 145 -4.61 7.17 7.02
C ALA A 145 -4.99 8.47 7.74
N ALA A 146 -6.17 9.03 7.46
CA ALA A 146 -6.65 10.23 8.14
C ALA A 146 -6.79 10.06 9.68
N HIS A 147 -7.05 8.84 10.16
CA HIS A 147 -7.14 8.54 11.60
C HIS A 147 -5.77 8.35 12.26
N TYR A 148 -4.85 7.64 11.60
CA TYR A 148 -3.56 7.24 12.15
C TYR A 148 -2.42 8.20 11.85
N PHE A 149 -2.60 9.14 10.92
CA PHE A 149 -1.64 10.20 10.71
C PHE A 149 -1.41 10.94 12.01
N ARG A 150 -0.14 11.30 12.24
CA ARG A 150 0.24 12.12 13.38
C ARG A 150 -0.64 13.38 13.37
N PRO A 151 -1.35 13.69 14.46
CA PRO A 151 -2.07 14.96 14.57
C PRO A 151 -1.07 16.09 14.30
N THR A 152 -1.40 16.96 13.35
CA THR A 152 -0.62 18.18 13.14
C THR A 152 -0.81 19.03 14.39
N PRO A 153 0.25 19.47 15.08
CA PRO A 153 0.10 20.20 16.34
C PRO A 153 -0.70 21.51 16.26
N ASP A 154 -1.05 21.99 15.06
CA ASP A 154 -1.55 23.35 14.82
C ASP A 154 -2.80 23.42 13.90
N PHE A 155 -3.63 22.38 13.85
CA PHE A 155 -4.99 22.45 13.26
C PHE A 155 -6.05 21.94 14.24
#